data_AF-A0AA38IQY0-F1
#
_entry.id   AF-A0AA38IQY0-F1
#
_cell.length_a   1.000
_cell.length_b   1.000
_cell.length_c   1.000
_cell.angle_alpha   90.00
_cell.angle_beta   90.00
_cell.angle_gamma   90.00
#
_symmetry.space_group_name_H-M   'P 1'
#
loop_
_entity.id
_entity.type
_entity.pdbx_description
1 polymer ?
#
loop_
_entity_poly.entity_id
_entity_poly.type
_entity_poly.pdbx_seq_one_letter_code
_entity_poly.pdbx_strand_id
1 'polypeptide(L)'
;MALKVIQANVNRATAAQDLVMHTAVELDSNVIAISKPNNRIVSQGNWFIDETQDTAIQIIDKPIGKIGKGKGFMYVEIEQIIIYSCYISPNLQIPTFESYLETLGNDLKKHKKHLVLTGDFNAKSPEWGSKTRDRRGKIMEEWIVERKLVIINKGDTPTIVRKTGKSWVDLTLSTENIAKSIENWQVEETESGSDHQYITFDIKGIKGKNDYKNKVTTKRRWNLKTLDEALFETVLKMRAETRRI
;
A
#
# COMPACT_ATOMS: atom_id res chain seq x y z
N MET A 1 -12.81 -13.06 -8.65
CA MET A 1 -12.80 -11.60 -8.50
C MET A 1 -11.37 -11.18 -8.19
N ALA A 2 -10.85 -10.12 -8.78
CA ALA A 2 -9.50 -9.63 -8.50
C ALA A 2 -9.50 -8.79 -7.21
N LEU A 3 -8.40 -8.84 -6.47
CA LEU A 3 -8.14 -7.98 -5.32
C LEU A 3 -7.38 -6.75 -5.83
N LYS A 4 -8.00 -5.58 -5.75
CA LYS A 4 -7.41 -4.32 -6.22
C LYS A 4 -6.62 -3.64 -5.12
N VAL A 5 -5.38 -3.28 -5.39
CA VAL A 5 -4.46 -2.65 -4.42
C VAL A 5 -4.06 -1.27 -4.91
N ILE A 6 -4.09 -0.29 -4.01
CA ILE A 6 -3.46 1.02 -4.21
C ILE A 6 -2.35 1.20 -3.18
N GLN A 7 -1.17 1.55 -3.66
CA GLN A 7 0.00 1.90 -2.88
C GLN A 7 0.26 3.40 -2.98
N ALA A 8 0.53 4.06 -1.85
CA ALA A 8 0.89 5.47 -1.84
C ALA A 8 1.86 5.83 -0.71
N ASN A 9 2.75 6.80 -0.92
CA ASN A 9 3.42 7.50 0.18
C ASN A 9 2.76 8.87 0.36
N VAL A 10 2.07 9.06 1.48
CA VAL A 10 1.27 10.27 1.75
C VAL A 10 2.05 11.31 2.56
N ASN A 11 3.33 11.06 2.85
CA ASN A 11 4.26 11.97 3.53
C ASN A 11 3.67 12.71 4.76
N ARG A 12 2.88 12.00 5.57
CA ARG A 12 2.15 12.49 6.75
C ARG A 12 1.10 13.57 6.46
N ALA A 13 0.86 13.94 5.20
CA ALA A 13 -0.05 15.01 4.81
C ALA A 13 -1.51 14.55 4.91
N THR A 14 -2.34 15.33 5.60
CA THR A 14 -3.78 15.07 5.74
C THR A 14 -4.45 15.03 4.36
N ALA A 15 -4.20 16.03 3.52
CA ALA A 15 -4.80 16.13 2.19
C ALA A 15 -4.43 14.93 1.29
N ALA A 16 -3.16 14.52 1.28
CA ALA A 16 -2.71 13.37 0.49
C ALA A 16 -3.37 12.06 0.94
N GLN A 17 -3.55 11.88 2.26
CA GLN A 17 -4.22 10.71 2.78
C GLN A 17 -5.74 10.71 2.51
N ASP A 18 -6.39 11.86 2.60
CA ASP A 18 -7.80 11.99 2.22
C ASP A 18 -8.00 11.72 0.71
N LEU A 19 -7.08 12.20 -0.13
CA LEU A 19 -7.09 11.96 -1.57
C LEU A 19 -6.91 10.49 -1.94
N VAL A 20 -5.96 9.77 -1.32
CA VAL A 20 -5.79 8.34 -1.63
C VAL A 20 -7.00 7.52 -1.17
N MET A 21 -7.63 7.91 -0.05
CA MET A 21 -8.87 7.27 0.41
C MET A 21 -10.02 7.52 -0.56
N HIS A 22 -10.15 8.73 -1.11
CA HIS A 22 -11.14 9.03 -2.15
C HIS A 22 -10.88 8.26 -3.44
N THR A 23 -9.64 8.30 -3.92
CA THR A 23 -9.19 7.60 -5.13
C THR A 23 -9.42 6.09 -5.01
N ALA A 24 -9.16 5.51 -3.83
CA ALA A 24 -9.43 4.11 -3.57
C ALA A 24 -10.92 3.75 -3.72
N VAL A 25 -11.84 4.64 -3.36
CA VAL A 25 -13.27 4.45 -3.58
C VAL A 25 -13.60 4.53 -5.06
N GLU A 26 -13.06 5.50 -5.79
CA GLU A 26 -13.28 5.65 -7.24
C GLU A 26 -12.77 4.45 -8.05
N LEU A 27 -11.66 3.85 -7.63
CA LEU A 27 -11.06 2.70 -8.30
C LEU A 27 -11.63 1.34 -7.83
N ASP A 28 -12.61 1.34 -6.90
CA ASP A 28 -13.11 0.16 -6.20
C ASP A 28 -11.98 -0.67 -5.54
N SER A 29 -10.96 0.00 -5.01
CA SER A 29 -9.82 -0.63 -4.36
C SER A 29 -10.24 -1.38 -3.09
N ASN A 30 -9.62 -2.54 -2.86
CA ASN A 30 -9.89 -3.36 -1.67
C ASN A 30 -8.82 -3.21 -0.60
N VAL A 31 -7.61 -2.77 -0.99
CA VAL A 31 -6.46 -2.63 -0.12
C VAL A 31 -5.80 -1.30 -0.40
N ILE A 32 -5.67 -0.49 0.65
CA ILE A 32 -4.92 0.76 0.62
C ILE A 32 -3.67 0.55 1.48
N ALA A 33 -2.51 0.45 0.85
CA ALA A 33 -1.22 0.28 1.51
C ALA A 33 -0.45 1.62 1.45
N ILE A 34 -0.18 2.22 2.60
CA ILE A 34 0.46 3.55 2.64
C ILE A 34 1.76 3.58 3.44
N SER A 35 2.70 4.35 2.92
CA SER A 35 3.90 4.78 3.62
C SER A 35 3.70 6.20 4.17
N LYS A 36 4.31 6.49 5.32
CA LYS A 36 4.18 7.76 6.06
C LYS A 36 2.72 8.20 6.24
N PRO A 37 1.85 7.40 6.88
CA PRO A 37 0.47 7.80 7.15
C PRO A 37 0.39 9.05 8.04
N ASN A 38 -0.65 9.86 7.94
CA ASN A 38 -0.95 10.84 8.97
C ASN A 38 -1.37 10.14 10.27
N ASN A 39 -0.61 10.34 11.35
CA ASN A 39 -0.82 9.64 12.63
C ASN A 39 -2.20 9.90 13.25
N ARG A 40 -2.78 11.09 13.06
CA ARG A 40 -4.11 11.43 13.58
C ARG A 40 -5.21 10.68 12.86
N ILE A 41 -5.09 10.50 11.54
CA ILE A 41 -6.08 9.76 10.74
C ILE A 41 -6.02 8.27 11.08
N VAL A 42 -4.81 7.68 11.09
CA VAL A 42 -4.68 6.24 11.33
C VAL A 42 -4.96 5.81 12.77
N SER A 43 -4.89 6.73 13.74
CA SER A 43 -5.28 6.45 15.13
C SER A 43 -6.80 6.44 15.37
N GLN A 44 -7.58 7.05 14.48
CA GLN A 44 -9.04 7.17 14.62
C GLN A 44 -9.81 6.25 13.65
N GLY A 45 -9.13 5.72 12.63
CA GLY A 45 -9.74 4.91 11.58
C GLY A 45 -9.45 3.40 11.69
N ASN A 46 -10.03 2.65 10.76
CA ASN A 46 -9.81 1.21 10.61
C ASN A 46 -8.49 0.92 9.87
N TRP A 47 -7.37 1.39 10.43
CA TRP A 47 -6.04 1.21 9.88
C TRP A 47 -5.24 0.21 10.71
N PHE A 48 -4.50 -0.65 10.04
CA PHE A 48 -3.49 -1.50 10.66
C PHE A 48 -2.13 -0.84 10.46
N ILE A 49 -1.45 -0.55 11.56
CA ILE A 49 -0.17 0.18 11.57
C ILE A 49 0.98 -0.72 12.01
N ASP A 50 2.17 -0.40 11.53
CA ASP A 50 3.41 -1.02 12.00
C ASP A 50 3.83 -0.52 13.40
N GLU A 51 4.98 -0.97 13.90
CA GLU A 51 5.46 -0.58 15.23
C GLU A 51 5.96 0.87 15.31
N THR A 52 6.42 1.45 14.20
CA THR A 52 6.96 2.83 14.18
C THR A 52 5.99 3.83 13.58
N GLN A 53 4.76 3.41 13.27
CA GLN A 53 3.74 4.19 12.57
C GLN A 53 4.22 4.70 11.21
N ASP A 54 5.24 4.12 10.58
CA ASP A 54 5.76 4.54 9.29
C ASP A 54 5.01 3.93 8.10
N THR A 55 4.17 2.92 8.34
CA THR A 55 3.33 2.35 7.30
C THR A 55 2.00 1.83 7.84
N ALA A 56 0.98 1.82 7.00
CA ALA A 56 -0.34 1.36 7.36
C ALA A 56 -1.07 0.66 6.20
N ILE A 57 -1.96 -0.26 6.53
CA ILE A 57 -2.89 -0.87 5.58
C ILE A 57 -4.33 -0.63 6.04
N GLN A 58 -5.21 -0.26 5.11
CA GLN A 58 -6.66 -0.30 5.28
C GLN A 58 -7.27 -1.30 4.29
N ILE A 59 -8.20 -2.13 4.80
CA ILE A 59 -8.91 -3.14 4.02
C ILE A 59 -10.38 -2.73 3.86
N ILE A 60 -10.88 -2.80 2.63
CA ILE A 60 -12.24 -2.43 2.26
C ILE A 60 -12.99 -3.67 1.77
N ASP A 61 -14.10 -4.00 2.44
CA ASP A 61 -15.05 -5.05 2.07
C ASP A 61 -14.44 -6.43 1.77
N LYS A 62 -13.37 -6.78 2.50
CA LYS A 62 -12.72 -8.11 2.42
C LYS A 62 -12.53 -8.72 3.81
N PRO A 63 -12.67 -10.05 3.94
CA PRO A 63 -12.38 -10.74 5.19
C PRO A 63 -10.88 -10.69 5.48
N ILE A 64 -10.54 -10.38 6.72
CA ILE A 64 -9.17 -10.28 7.19
C ILE A 64 -8.79 -11.57 7.92
N GLY A 65 -7.66 -12.15 7.53
CA GLY A 65 -7.03 -13.29 8.19
C GLY A 65 -6.01 -12.84 9.23
N LYS A 66 -4.80 -13.42 9.17
CA LYS A 66 -3.70 -13.05 10.06
C LYS A 66 -3.20 -11.63 9.81
N ILE A 67 -2.90 -10.92 10.88
CA ILE A 67 -2.19 -9.62 10.86
C ILE A 67 -0.86 -9.80 11.58
N GLY A 68 0.19 -9.15 11.08
CA GLY A 68 1.46 -9.05 11.77
C GLY A 68 2.16 -7.74 11.46
N LYS A 69 3.20 -7.43 12.24
CA LYS A 69 3.94 -6.18 12.14
C LYS A 69 5.36 -6.33 12.66
N GLY A 70 6.21 -5.42 12.22
CA GLY A 70 7.53 -5.15 12.77
C GLY A 70 7.83 -3.66 12.65
N LYS A 71 9.11 -3.28 12.82
CA LYS A 71 9.54 -1.89 12.66
C LYS A 71 9.64 -1.54 11.18
N GLY A 72 8.81 -0.63 10.70
CA GLY A 72 8.77 -0.19 9.30
C GLY A 72 8.13 -1.17 8.32
N PHE A 73 7.42 -2.19 8.79
CA PHE A 73 6.56 -3.02 7.96
C PHE A 73 5.36 -3.57 8.73
N MET A 74 4.25 -3.78 8.03
CA MET A 74 3.12 -4.53 8.55
C MET A 74 2.46 -5.33 7.44
N TYR A 75 1.73 -6.38 7.79
CA TYR A 75 1.04 -7.20 6.81
C TYR A 75 -0.36 -7.61 7.25
N VAL A 76 -1.20 -7.86 6.24
CA VAL A 76 -2.53 -8.42 6.40
C VAL A 76 -2.70 -9.60 5.44
N GLU A 77 -3.19 -10.72 5.95
CA GLU A 77 -3.63 -11.85 5.14
C GLU A 77 -5.07 -11.60 4.67
N ILE A 78 -5.29 -11.70 3.37
CA ILE A 78 -6.61 -11.61 2.74
C ILE A 78 -6.73 -12.83 1.85
N GLU A 79 -7.76 -13.64 2.10
CA GLU A 79 -7.94 -14.94 1.44
C GLU A 79 -6.72 -15.87 1.65
N GLN A 80 -5.86 -16.02 0.65
CA GLN A 80 -4.63 -16.83 0.70
C GLN A 80 -3.36 -16.02 0.36
N ILE A 81 -3.50 -14.69 0.34
CA ILE A 81 -2.46 -13.74 -0.04
C ILE A 81 -2.10 -12.93 1.20
N ILE A 82 -0.81 -12.75 1.44
CA ILE A 82 -0.32 -11.86 2.50
C ILE A 82 0.26 -10.62 1.83
N ILE A 83 -0.33 -9.46 2.13
CA ILE A 83 0.10 -8.17 1.61
C ILE A 83 0.87 -7.46 2.70
N TYR A 84 2.14 -7.18 2.42
CA TYR A 84 3.02 -6.36 3.22
C TYR A 84 3.02 -4.94 2.70
N SER A 85 2.90 -3.99 3.63
CA SER A 85 3.21 -2.59 3.40
C SER A 85 4.51 -2.27 4.13
N CYS A 86 5.46 -1.68 3.40
CA CYS A 86 6.81 -1.41 3.89
C CYS A 86 7.14 0.08 3.79
N TYR A 87 7.97 0.55 4.72
CA TYR A 87 8.63 1.84 4.60
C TYR A 87 10.04 1.73 5.17
N ILE A 88 11.02 2.22 4.42
CA ILE A 88 12.40 2.33 4.88
C ILE A 88 12.87 3.76 4.72
N SER A 89 13.27 4.40 5.81
CA SER A 89 13.72 5.79 5.76
C SER A 89 14.99 5.96 4.89
N PRO A 90 15.05 7.03 4.06
CA PRO A 90 16.24 7.35 3.27
C PRO A 90 17.43 7.72 4.14
N ASN A 91 17.16 8.14 5.39
CA ASN A 91 18.19 8.58 6.34
C ASN A 91 18.79 7.43 7.15
N LEU A 92 18.36 6.17 6.94
CA LEU A 92 18.97 5.02 7.59
C LEU A 92 20.36 4.76 7.01
N GLN A 93 21.33 4.57 7.91
CA GLN A 93 22.65 4.09 7.54
C GLN A 93 22.56 2.65 7.02
N ILE A 94 23.55 2.27 6.21
CA ILE A 94 23.58 0.96 5.54
C ILE A 94 23.47 -0.23 6.51
N PRO A 95 24.17 -0.27 7.67
CA PRO A 95 24.03 -1.40 8.59
C PRO A 95 22.60 -1.57 9.14
N THR A 96 21.91 -0.45 9.40
CA THR A 96 20.51 -0.47 9.85
C THR A 96 19.56 -0.87 8.73
N PHE A 97 19.86 -0.47 7.49
CA PHE A 97 19.13 -0.91 6.30
C PHE A 97 19.23 -2.43 6.10
N GLU A 98 20.44 -2.99 6.20
CA GLU A 98 20.67 -4.44 6.10
C GLU A 98 19.96 -5.20 7.23
N SER A 99 20.03 -4.71 8.47
CA SER A 99 19.33 -5.30 9.62
C SER A 99 17.80 -5.26 9.46
N TYR A 100 17.25 -4.20 8.87
CA TYR A 100 15.84 -4.14 8.50
C TYR A 100 15.48 -5.24 7.49
N LEU A 101 16.28 -5.39 6.43
CA LEU A 101 16.04 -6.40 5.38
C LEU A 101 16.18 -7.84 5.92
N GLU A 102 17.09 -8.06 6.86
CA GLU A 102 17.21 -9.35 7.56
C GLU A 102 15.96 -9.64 8.40
N THR A 103 15.49 -8.66 9.17
CA THR A 103 14.28 -8.78 10.00
C THR A 103 13.05 -9.08 9.14
N LEU A 104 12.86 -8.30 8.07
CA LEU A 104 11.78 -8.52 7.10
C LEU A 104 11.90 -9.91 6.46
N GLY A 105 13.08 -10.27 5.95
CA GLY A 105 13.32 -11.57 5.32
C GLY A 105 13.05 -12.76 6.25
N ASN A 106 13.40 -12.65 7.53
CA ASN A 106 13.10 -13.67 8.53
C ASN A 106 11.60 -13.77 8.84
N ASP A 107 10.86 -12.66 8.76
CA ASP A 107 9.40 -12.69 8.86
C ASP A 107 8.76 -13.36 7.64
N LEU A 108 9.18 -13.00 6.42
CA LEU A 108 8.68 -13.62 5.19
C LEU A 108 8.82 -15.15 5.20
N LYS A 109 9.94 -15.68 5.73
CA LYS A 109 10.20 -17.14 5.85
C LYS A 109 9.17 -17.88 6.71
N LYS A 110 8.48 -17.19 7.63
CA LYS A 110 7.42 -17.81 8.47
C LYS A 110 6.19 -18.18 7.67
N HIS A 111 6.03 -17.60 6.48
CA HIS A 111 4.86 -17.75 5.64
C HIS A 111 5.15 -18.71 4.50
N LYS A 112 4.38 -19.80 4.43
CA LYS A 112 4.47 -20.80 3.35
C LYS A 112 3.67 -20.43 2.10
N LYS A 113 3.26 -19.16 1.94
CA LYS A 113 2.18 -18.74 1.03
C LYS A 113 2.59 -17.61 0.10
N HIS A 114 1.65 -17.20 -0.74
CA HIS A 114 1.75 -16.10 -1.69
C HIS A 114 1.92 -14.76 -0.98
N LEU A 115 3.06 -14.11 -1.19
CA LEU A 115 3.39 -12.82 -0.58
C LEU A 115 3.43 -11.74 -1.66
N VAL A 116 2.90 -10.58 -1.32
CA VAL A 116 3.07 -9.33 -2.07
C VAL A 116 3.61 -8.29 -1.10
N LEU A 117 4.71 -7.64 -1.44
CA LEU A 117 5.29 -6.55 -0.67
C LEU A 117 5.18 -5.28 -1.51
N THR A 118 4.78 -4.18 -0.89
CA THR A 118 4.66 -2.90 -1.57
C THR A 118 5.03 -1.75 -0.64
N GLY A 119 5.57 -0.66 -1.18
CA GLY A 119 5.85 0.56 -0.42
C GLY A 119 7.15 1.24 -0.82
N ASP A 120 7.59 2.19 0.00
CA ASP A 120 8.77 3.02 -0.26
C ASP A 120 10.02 2.44 0.42
N PHE A 121 10.95 1.94 -0.39
CA PHE A 121 12.20 1.33 0.08
C PHE A 121 13.38 2.31 0.10
N ASN A 122 13.22 3.51 -0.48
CA ASN A 122 14.28 4.50 -0.63
C ASN A 122 15.59 3.89 -1.19
N ALA A 123 15.46 3.09 -2.25
CA ALA A 123 16.57 2.42 -2.94
C ALA A 123 16.39 2.58 -4.45
N LYS A 124 17.49 2.82 -5.19
CA LYS A 124 17.43 3.08 -6.63
C LYS A 124 18.14 2.00 -7.43
N SER A 125 17.46 1.44 -8.42
CA SER A 125 18.04 0.50 -9.38
C SER A 125 17.34 0.57 -10.76
N PRO A 126 18.10 0.33 -11.86
CA PRO A 126 17.53 0.04 -13.17
C PRO A 126 16.48 -1.07 -13.20
N GLU A 127 16.56 -2.06 -12.31
CA GLU A 127 15.64 -3.21 -12.25
C GLU A 127 14.19 -2.79 -11.93
N TRP A 128 13.98 -1.59 -11.36
CA TRP A 128 12.65 -1.00 -11.12
C TRP A 128 12.52 0.41 -11.69
N GLY A 129 13.26 0.72 -12.76
CA GLY A 129 13.06 1.91 -13.59
C GLY A 129 13.98 3.10 -13.29
N SER A 130 14.82 3.04 -12.24
CA SER A 130 15.78 4.14 -11.99
C SER A 130 16.91 4.16 -13.02
N LYS A 131 17.29 5.36 -13.49
CA LYS A 131 18.44 5.54 -14.39
C LYS A 131 19.79 5.21 -13.74
N THR A 132 19.84 5.19 -12.41
CA THR A 132 21.05 4.95 -11.62
C THR A 132 20.83 3.87 -10.60
N ARG A 133 21.90 3.13 -10.27
CA ARG A 133 21.94 2.21 -9.13
C ARG A 133 22.68 2.86 -7.97
N ASP A 134 22.05 2.96 -6.81
CA ASP A 134 22.73 3.39 -5.58
C ASP A 134 23.13 2.18 -4.72
N ARG A 135 23.84 2.45 -3.61
CA ARG A 135 24.33 1.38 -2.72
C ARG A 135 23.18 0.56 -2.12
N ARG A 136 22.06 1.21 -1.77
CA ARG A 136 20.87 0.54 -1.22
C ARG A 136 20.20 -0.32 -2.30
N GLY A 137 20.14 0.17 -3.53
CA GLY A 137 19.63 -0.54 -4.68
C GLY A 137 20.40 -1.82 -4.95
N LYS A 138 21.74 -1.76 -4.94
CA LYS A 138 22.58 -2.97 -5.07
C LYS A 138 22.28 -4.00 -3.98
N ILE A 139 22.24 -3.58 -2.71
CA ILE A 139 21.93 -4.49 -1.58
C ILE A 139 20.52 -5.07 -1.73
N MET A 140 19.56 -4.24 -2.15
CA MET A 140 18.18 -4.65 -2.35
C MET A 140 18.04 -5.67 -3.49
N GLU A 141 18.76 -5.50 -4.61
CA GLU A 141 18.82 -6.49 -5.70
C GLU A 141 19.32 -7.84 -5.20
N GLU A 142 20.45 -7.85 -4.47
CA GLU A 142 21.03 -9.07 -3.89
C GLU A 142 20.05 -9.75 -2.94
N TRP A 143 19.38 -8.96 -2.08
CA TRP A 143 18.36 -9.46 -1.16
C TRP A 143 17.12 -10.02 -1.87
N ILE A 144 16.63 -9.37 -2.93
CA ILE A 144 15.50 -9.85 -3.75
C ILE A 144 15.82 -11.23 -4.32
N VAL A 145 17.02 -11.40 -4.87
CA VAL A 145 17.49 -12.69 -5.42
C VAL A 145 17.61 -13.74 -4.31
N GLU A 146 18.24 -13.40 -3.18
CA GLU A 146 18.40 -14.31 -2.03
C GLU A 146 17.05 -14.80 -1.49
N ARG A 147 16.03 -13.93 -1.52
CA ARG A 147 14.67 -14.23 -1.04
C ARG A 147 13.76 -14.81 -2.11
N LYS A 148 14.24 -15.01 -3.34
CA LYS A 148 13.46 -15.52 -4.50
C LYS A 148 12.20 -14.70 -4.74
N LEU A 149 12.33 -13.37 -4.62
CA LEU A 149 11.26 -12.43 -4.91
C LEU A 149 11.34 -12.00 -6.38
N VAL A 150 10.18 -11.65 -6.93
CA VAL A 150 10.02 -11.14 -8.29
C VAL A 150 9.67 -9.66 -8.21
N ILE A 151 10.36 -8.84 -9.01
CA ILE A 151 10.04 -7.42 -9.16
C ILE A 151 8.82 -7.29 -10.08
N ILE A 152 7.80 -6.57 -9.60
CA ILE A 152 6.53 -6.40 -10.31
C ILE A 152 6.44 -5.05 -11.01
N ASN A 153 7.25 -4.06 -10.59
CA ASN A 153 7.37 -2.76 -11.26
C ASN A 153 7.54 -2.94 -12.78
N LYS A 154 6.84 -2.12 -13.56
CA LYS A 154 6.90 -2.11 -15.03
C LYS A 154 7.13 -0.70 -15.56
N GLY A 155 7.79 -0.62 -16.70
CA GLY A 155 8.08 0.64 -17.35
C GLY A 155 9.09 1.50 -16.59
N ASP A 156 9.14 2.77 -16.93
CA ASP A 156 10.09 3.76 -16.45
C ASP A 156 9.42 5.02 -15.90
N THR A 157 8.10 4.96 -15.64
CA THR A 157 7.36 6.07 -15.02
C THR A 157 7.87 6.28 -13.59
N PRO A 158 8.28 7.51 -13.22
CA PRO A 158 8.83 7.82 -11.91
C PRO A 158 7.78 7.74 -10.82
N THR A 159 8.11 7.15 -9.68
CA THR A 159 7.21 7.06 -8.53
C THR A 159 7.21 8.34 -7.69
N ILE A 160 8.22 9.20 -7.87
CA ILE A 160 8.29 10.55 -7.30
C ILE A 160 8.46 11.58 -8.41
N VAL A 161 7.66 12.64 -8.37
CA VAL A 161 7.79 13.80 -9.26
C VAL A 161 7.86 15.09 -8.42
N ARG A 162 9.01 15.75 -8.45
CA ARG A 162 9.26 17.05 -7.81
C ARG A 162 9.76 18.06 -8.83
N LYS A 163 9.69 19.35 -8.48
CA LYS A 163 10.38 20.42 -9.24
C LYS A 163 11.87 20.15 -9.39
N THR A 164 12.49 19.50 -8.41
CA THR A 164 13.93 19.22 -8.33
C THR A 164 14.35 17.93 -9.04
N GLY A 165 13.41 17.09 -9.48
CA GLY A 165 13.74 15.87 -10.19
C GLY A 165 12.73 14.74 -10.00
N LYS A 166 13.09 13.58 -10.56
CA LYS A 166 12.29 12.36 -10.60
C LYS A 166 13.00 11.22 -9.84
N SER A 167 12.24 10.32 -9.23
CA SER A 167 12.80 9.15 -8.54
C SER A 167 11.93 7.90 -8.65
N TRP A 168 12.55 6.74 -8.47
CA TRP A 168 11.95 5.40 -8.52
C TRP A 168 12.39 4.66 -7.27
N VAL A 169 11.69 4.90 -6.18
CA VAL A 169 12.04 4.36 -4.85
C VAL A 169 10.95 3.48 -4.26
N ASP A 170 9.77 3.51 -4.87
CA ASP A 170 8.65 2.66 -4.53
C ASP A 170 8.73 1.35 -5.30
N LEU A 171 8.54 0.24 -4.59
CA LEU A 171 8.67 -1.11 -5.12
C LEU A 171 7.42 -1.92 -4.83
N THR A 172 7.06 -2.76 -5.79
CA THR A 172 6.14 -3.88 -5.62
C THR A 172 6.89 -5.16 -5.92
N LEU A 173 6.95 -6.06 -4.95
CA LEU A 173 7.61 -7.36 -5.05
C LEU A 173 6.61 -8.47 -4.76
N SER A 174 6.84 -9.67 -5.27
CA SER A 174 6.05 -10.83 -4.91
C SER A 174 6.83 -12.12 -4.85
N THR A 175 6.27 -13.16 -4.25
CA THR A 175 6.76 -14.53 -4.48
C THR A 175 6.45 -14.96 -5.92
N GLU A 176 7.29 -15.83 -6.48
CA GLU A 176 7.17 -16.30 -7.87
C GLU A 176 5.79 -16.90 -8.19
N ASN A 177 5.21 -17.65 -7.24
CA ASN A 177 3.93 -18.33 -7.40
C ASN A 177 2.71 -17.40 -7.53
N ILE A 178 2.81 -16.11 -7.18
CA ILE A 178 1.74 -15.13 -7.37
C ILE A 178 2.08 -14.07 -8.42
N ALA A 179 3.34 -13.94 -8.84
CA ALA A 179 3.78 -12.90 -9.78
C ALA A 179 2.92 -12.84 -11.05
N LYS A 180 2.56 -14.01 -11.61
CA LYS A 180 1.71 -14.10 -12.82
C LYS A 180 0.24 -13.74 -12.60
N SER A 181 -0.22 -13.73 -11.35
CA SER A 181 -1.58 -13.30 -10.98
C SER A 181 -1.65 -11.79 -10.77
N ILE A 182 -0.52 -11.09 -10.71
CA ILE A 182 -0.48 -9.64 -10.56
C ILE A 182 -0.53 -9.00 -11.94
N GLU A 183 -1.59 -8.24 -12.18
CA GLU A 183 -1.90 -7.62 -13.46
C GLU A 183 -2.16 -6.13 -13.27
N ASN A 184 -2.21 -5.39 -14.38
CA ASN A 184 -2.54 -3.96 -14.41
C ASN A 184 -1.68 -3.12 -13.45
N TRP A 185 -0.42 -3.54 -13.22
CA TRP A 185 0.51 -2.73 -12.46
C TRP A 185 0.84 -1.46 -13.24
N GLN A 186 0.62 -0.30 -12.63
CA GLN A 186 0.93 0.99 -13.21
C GLN A 186 1.17 2.05 -12.14
N VAL A 187 1.90 3.10 -12.54
CA VAL A 187 1.99 4.35 -11.79
C VAL A 187 0.88 5.27 -12.29
N GLU A 188 0.05 5.78 -11.39
CA GLU A 188 -1.05 6.67 -11.72
C GLU A 188 -0.56 8.10 -11.93
N GLU A 189 -1.01 8.75 -13.00
CA GLU A 189 -0.73 10.17 -13.29
C GLU A 189 -1.75 11.11 -12.64
N THR A 190 -2.46 10.66 -11.61
CA THR A 190 -3.44 11.45 -10.88
C THR A 190 -2.78 12.32 -9.81
N GLU A 191 -3.45 13.43 -9.44
CA GLU A 191 -3.01 14.29 -8.34
C GLU A 191 -3.09 13.53 -7.02
N SER A 192 -1.97 13.36 -6.35
CA SER A 192 -1.87 12.58 -5.12
C SER A 192 -1.87 13.42 -3.85
N GLY A 193 -1.72 14.75 -3.96
CA GLY A 193 -1.45 15.66 -2.84
C GLY A 193 -0.08 15.43 -2.19
N SER A 194 0.75 14.59 -2.80
CA SER A 194 2.09 14.19 -2.37
C SER A 194 3.06 14.37 -3.54
N ASP A 195 4.35 14.34 -3.26
CA ASP A 195 5.37 14.24 -4.29
C ASP A 195 5.52 12.81 -4.85
N HIS A 196 4.97 11.82 -4.15
CA HIS A 196 4.84 10.45 -4.66
C HIS A 196 3.57 10.28 -5.48
N GLN A 197 3.68 9.52 -6.57
CA GLN A 197 2.55 9.06 -7.37
C GLN A 197 1.96 7.77 -6.77
N TYR A 198 0.69 7.51 -7.04
CA TYR A 198 0.08 6.26 -6.64
C TYR A 198 0.56 5.12 -7.54
N ILE A 199 0.67 3.93 -6.97
CA ILE A 199 0.86 2.69 -7.72
C ILE A 199 -0.39 1.85 -7.52
N THR A 200 -0.95 1.34 -8.61
CA THR A 200 -2.10 0.44 -8.56
C THR A 200 -1.76 -0.88 -9.23
N PHE A 201 -2.38 -1.95 -8.75
CA PHE A 201 -2.30 -3.26 -9.39
C PHE A 201 -3.43 -4.17 -8.91
N ASP A 202 -3.73 -5.17 -9.74
CA ASP A 202 -4.75 -6.16 -9.47
C ASP A 202 -4.12 -7.51 -9.19
N ILE A 203 -4.60 -8.20 -8.17
CA ILE A 203 -4.21 -9.58 -7.88
C ILE A 203 -5.38 -10.49 -8.22
N LYS A 204 -5.26 -11.28 -9.29
CA LYS A 204 -6.26 -12.30 -9.61
C LYS A 204 -6.32 -13.33 -8.48
N GLY A 205 -7.54 -13.56 -7.99
CA GLY A 205 -7.82 -14.51 -6.92
C GLY A 205 -7.19 -15.87 -7.22
N ILE A 206 -6.48 -16.39 -6.22
CA ILE A 206 -5.85 -17.70 -6.30
C ILE A 206 -6.97 -18.72 -6.20
N LYS A 207 -7.16 -19.54 -7.25
CA LYS A 207 -8.17 -20.61 -7.24
C LYS A 207 -7.80 -21.65 -6.18
N GLY A 208 -8.16 -21.41 -4.93
CA GLY A 208 -8.24 -22.43 -3.91
C GLY A 208 -9.46 -23.31 -4.17
N LYS A 209 -9.33 -24.63 -3.98
CA LYS A 209 -10.39 -25.64 -4.04
C LYS A 209 -11.50 -25.48 -2.97
N ASN A 210 -11.75 -24.27 -2.47
CA ASN A 210 -12.80 -24.05 -1.50
C ASN A 210 -13.98 -23.33 -2.16
N ASP A 211 -14.93 -24.14 -2.58
CA ASP A 211 -16.34 -23.79 -2.73
C ASP A 211 -16.92 -23.31 -1.38
N TYR A 212 -16.47 -22.15 -0.89
CA TYR A 212 -17.26 -21.43 0.08
C TYR A 212 -18.47 -20.90 -0.67
N LYS A 213 -19.57 -21.65 -0.57
CA LYS A 213 -20.92 -21.20 -0.92
C LYS A 213 -21.07 -19.77 -0.43
N ASN A 214 -21.16 -18.83 -1.38
CA ASN A 214 -21.42 -17.43 -1.12
C ASN A 214 -22.65 -17.32 -0.21
N LYS A 215 -22.45 -17.01 1.08
CA LYS A 215 -23.48 -16.29 1.81
C LYS A 215 -23.45 -14.89 1.24
N VAL A 216 -24.43 -14.59 0.40
CA VAL A 216 -24.74 -13.25 -0.08
C VAL A 216 -24.86 -12.35 1.15
N THR A 217 -23.80 -11.63 1.50
CA THR A 217 -23.89 -10.50 2.40
C THR A 217 -24.52 -9.39 1.58
N THR A 218 -25.72 -8.99 1.98
CA THR A 218 -26.44 -7.88 1.38
C THR A 218 -25.53 -6.65 1.40
N LYS A 219 -25.21 -6.11 0.22
CA LYS A 219 -24.51 -4.83 0.07
C LYS A 219 -25.21 -3.81 0.99
N ARG A 220 -24.52 -3.30 2.00
CA ARG A 220 -24.97 -2.10 2.73
C ARG A 220 -24.95 -0.96 1.73
N ARG A 221 -26.13 -0.61 1.20
CA ARG A 221 -26.36 0.58 0.40
C ARG A 221 -26.90 1.66 1.31
N TRP A 222 -26.48 2.90 1.08
CA TRP A 222 -27.10 4.07 1.70
C TRP A 222 -28.58 4.09 1.35
N ASN A 223 -29.43 4.01 2.36
CA ASN A 223 -30.87 4.15 2.17
C ASN A 223 -31.20 5.65 2.19
N LEU A 224 -31.29 6.26 1.01
CA LEU A 224 -31.61 7.68 0.87
C LEU A 224 -33.00 8.04 1.43
N LYS A 225 -33.89 7.05 1.63
CA LYS A 225 -35.19 7.28 2.29
C LYS A 225 -35.09 7.55 3.79
N THR A 226 -33.96 7.19 4.41
CA THR A 226 -33.69 7.43 5.84
C THR A 226 -32.67 8.55 6.04
N LEU A 227 -32.34 9.30 4.99
CA LEU A 227 -31.48 10.47 5.09
C LEU A 227 -32.26 11.59 5.79
N ASP A 228 -31.77 12.01 6.96
CA ASP A 228 -32.22 13.25 7.57
C ASP A 228 -31.48 14.42 6.90
N GLU A 229 -32.14 15.01 5.91
CA GLU A 229 -31.58 16.09 5.10
C GLU A 229 -31.25 17.32 5.95
N ALA A 230 -32.02 17.60 7.00
CA ALA A 230 -31.80 18.74 7.88
C ALA A 230 -30.54 18.55 8.73
N LEU A 231 -30.33 17.35 9.27
CA LEU A 231 -29.12 17.01 10.00
C LEU A 231 -27.88 17.05 9.08
N PHE A 232 -28.02 16.54 7.85
CA PHE A 232 -26.94 16.54 6.87
C PHE A 232 -26.51 17.95 6.47
N GLU A 233 -27.47 18.83 6.16
CA GLU A 233 -27.19 20.24 5.87
C GLU A 233 -26.55 20.97 7.06
N THR A 234 -27.02 20.71 8.27
CA THR A 234 -26.49 21.33 9.49
C THR A 234 -25.02 20.94 9.69
N VAL A 235 -24.68 19.66 9.50
CA VAL A 235 -23.30 19.17 9.61
C VAL A 235 -22.41 19.78 8.51
N LEU A 236 -22.91 19.95 7.30
CA LEU A 236 -22.16 20.60 6.21
C LEU A 236 -21.85 22.07 6.52
N LYS A 237 -22.84 22.83 7.03
CA LYS A 237 -22.67 24.23 7.42
C LYS A 237 -21.68 24.39 8.58
N MET A 238 -21.81 23.56 9.61
CA MET A 238 -20.86 23.53 10.74
C MET A 238 -19.43 23.25 10.28
N ARG A 239 -19.23 22.29 9.35
CA ARG A 239 -17.90 21.97 8.82
C ARG A 239 -17.33 23.06 7.90
N ALA A 240 -18.17 23.81 7.19
CA ALA A 240 -17.75 24.94 6.38
C ALA A 240 -17.30 26.14 7.25
N GLU A 241 -17.96 26.38 8.38
CA GLU A 241 -17.60 27.44 9.32
C GLU A 241 -16.33 27.10 10.13
N THR A 242 -16.13 25.84 10.48
CA THR A 242 -14.93 25.38 11.21
C THR A 242 -13.64 25.50 10.37
N ARG A 243 -13.73 25.69 9.04
CA ARG A 243 -12.59 25.86 8.12
C ARG A 243 -12.25 27.33 7.84
N ARG A 244 -12.91 28.29 8.49
CA ARG A 244 -12.66 29.74 8.33
C ARG A 244 -11.89 30.38 9.48
N ILE A 245 -11.20 29.59 10.31
CA ILE A 245 -10.31 30.07 11.37
C ILE A 245 -8.90 29.52 11.13
#